data_AF-A0A266Q962-F1
#
_entry.id   AF-A0A266Q962-F1
#
_cell.length_a   1.000
_cell.length_b   1.000
_cell.length_c   1.000
_cell.angle_alpha   90.00
_cell.angle_beta   90.00
_cell.angle_gamma   90.00
#
_symmetry.space_group_name_H-M   'P 1'
#
loop_
_entity.id
_entity.type
_entity.pdbx_description
1 polymer ?
#
loop_
_entity_poly.entity_id
_entity_poly.type
_entity_poly.pdbx_seq_one_letter_code
_entity_poly.pdbx_strand_id
1 'polypeptide(L)'
;MEAIKHYKCLTDLKKIISELGDIKSRQIIQGNHPTLYKDKSEGKYRTVLGIRICDYRFSPDEKWVLPDNQMGLSFSATWENLKFVHGMFSKGKKPVDVFWVLSEADIPPGLKFVEDETNQGHYFLTVTEQMLVEQLVAKLKLVSYRLSVIKGGGRAI
;
A
#
# COMPACT_ATOMS: atom_id res chain seq x y z
N MET A 1 -16.06 10.19 -28.40
CA MET A 1 -15.12 9.16 -27.91
C MET A 1 -14.17 9.85 -26.96
N GLU A 2 -14.26 9.56 -25.66
CA GLU A 2 -13.22 10.04 -24.73
C GLU A 2 -11.93 9.27 -25.01
N ALA A 3 -10.86 10.02 -25.27
CA ALA A 3 -9.54 9.43 -25.47
C ALA A 3 -9.12 8.73 -24.18
N ILE A 4 -8.78 7.45 -24.28
CA ILE A 4 -8.18 6.70 -23.17
C ILE A 4 -6.88 7.43 -22.80
N LYS A 5 -6.82 8.00 -21.60
CA LYS A 5 -5.62 8.68 -21.10
C LYS A 5 -4.61 7.63 -20.62
N HIS A 6 -3.49 7.50 -21.33
CA HIS A 6 -2.39 6.64 -20.92
C HIS A 6 -1.39 7.46 -20.09
N TYR A 7 -1.42 7.28 -18.78
CA TYR A 7 -0.54 7.97 -17.84
C TYR A 7 0.78 7.20 -17.69
N LYS A 8 1.92 7.85 -17.95
CA LYS A 8 3.22 7.18 -18.13
C LYS A 8 4.29 7.65 -17.14
N CYS A 9 4.09 8.74 -16.40
CA CYS A 9 5.10 9.27 -15.49
C CYS A 9 4.53 9.81 -14.15
N LEU A 10 5.42 10.16 -13.22
CA LEU A 10 5.04 10.68 -11.90
C LEU A 10 4.28 12.01 -11.97
N THR A 11 4.53 12.84 -12.99
CA THR A 11 3.81 14.10 -13.21
C THR A 11 2.34 13.84 -13.56
N ASP A 12 2.07 12.77 -14.32
CA ASP A 12 0.72 12.32 -14.58
C ASP A 12 0.04 11.86 -13.29
N LEU A 13 0.75 11.13 -12.44
CA LEU A 13 0.21 10.67 -11.15
C LEU A 13 -0.17 11.84 -10.23
N LYS A 14 0.61 12.92 -10.19
CA LYS A 14 0.22 14.15 -9.47
C LYS A 14 -1.13 14.67 -9.96
N LYS A 15 -1.31 14.73 -11.29
CA LYS A 15 -2.56 15.18 -11.91
C LYS A 15 -3.72 14.24 -11.59
N ILE A 16 -3.51 12.92 -11.65
CA ILE A 16 -4.52 11.92 -11.28
C ILE A 16 -4.92 12.04 -9.81
N ILE A 17 -3.97 12.15 -8.88
CA ILE A 17 -4.26 12.33 -7.44
C ILE A 17 -5.09 13.60 -7.22
N SER A 18 -4.75 14.70 -7.90
CA SER A 18 -5.52 15.94 -7.80
C SER A 18 -6.90 15.90 -8.49
N GLU A 19 -7.05 15.14 -9.59
CA GLU A 19 -8.29 15.09 -10.38
C GLU A 19 -9.28 14.04 -9.86
N LEU A 20 -8.80 12.91 -9.33
CA LEU A 20 -9.64 11.79 -8.89
C LEU A 20 -9.89 11.76 -7.37
N GLY A 21 -9.23 12.63 -6.60
CA GLY A 21 -9.58 13.01 -5.22
C GLY A 21 -9.34 11.96 -4.13
N ASP A 22 -9.67 10.68 -4.38
CA ASP A 22 -9.69 9.63 -3.34
C ASP A 22 -8.75 8.44 -3.64
N ILE A 23 -7.65 8.70 -4.34
CA ILE A 23 -6.67 7.64 -4.66
C ILE A 23 -5.83 7.29 -3.44
N LYS A 24 -5.59 5.99 -3.23
CA LYS A 24 -4.60 5.49 -2.27
C LYS A 24 -3.45 4.82 -3.02
N SER A 25 -2.27 5.39 -2.90
CA SER A 25 -1.08 4.98 -3.66
C SER A 25 0.05 4.49 -2.74
N ARG A 26 0.94 3.63 -3.23
CA ARG A 26 2.12 3.17 -2.48
C ARG A 26 3.28 2.82 -3.39
N GLN A 27 4.49 3.07 -2.88
CA GLN A 27 5.74 2.83 -3.57
C GLN A 27 6.30 1.46 -3.21
N ILE A 28 6.79 0.75 -4.22
CA ILE A 28 7.35 -0.59 -4.06
C ILE A 28 8.62 -0.68 -4.89
N ILE A 29 9.68 -1.24 -4.31
CA ILE A 29 10.90 -1.55 -5.06
C ILE A 29 10.54 -2.54 -6.16
N GLN A 30 10.94 -2.24 -7.40
CA GLN A 30 10.62 -3.08 -8.55
C GLN A 30 10.98 -4.55 -8.30
N GLY A 31 10.03 -5.44 -8.61
CA GLY A 31 10.14 -6.89 -8.41
C GLY A 31 9.69 -7.39 -7.03
N ASN A 32 9.36 -6.50 -6.09
CA ASN A 32 8.71 -6.91 -4.84
C ASN A 32 7.17 -6.97 -4.99
N HIS A 33 6.53 -7.82 -4.18
CA HIS A 33 5.08 -7.89 -4.12
C HIS A 33 4.52 -6.62 -3.47
N PRO A 34 3.43 -6.01 -3.98
CA PRO A 34 3.00 -4.71 -3.50
C PRO A 34 2.31 -4.75 -2.15
N THR A 35 1.87 -5.90 -1.67
CA THR A 35 1.16 -6.04 -0.38
C THR A 35 1.77 -7.08 0.56
N LEU A 36 2.80 -7.81 0.12
CA LEU A 36 3.46 -8.87 0.90
C LEU A 36 4.97 -8.68 0.84
N TYR A 37 5.64 -9.10 1.90
CA TYR A 37 7.09 -8.99 2.06
C TYR A 37 7.76 -10.35 1.92
N LYS A 38 9.06 -10.33 1.62
CA LYS A 38 9.89 -11.54 1.67
C LYS A 38 10.00 -12.02 3.11
N ASP A 39 10.07 -13.33 3.27
CA ASP A 39 10.15 -13.93 4.60
C ASP A 39 11.38 -13.45 5.36
N LYS A 40 11.14 -13.04 6.60
CA LYS A 40 12.15 -12.62 7.55
C LYS A 40 11.81 -13.21 8.90
N SER A 41 12.73 -13.99 9.47
CA SER A 41 12.50 -14.72 10.72
C SER A 41 12.54 -13.84 11.97
N GLU A 42 13.36 -12.78 11.97
CA GLU A 42 13.69 -12.06 13.21
C GLU A 42 13.65 -10.53 13.09
N GLY A 43 13.55 -9.89 14.26
CA GLY A 43 13.54 -8.43 14.43
C GLY A 43 12.19 -7.78 14.17
N LYS A 44 12.14 -6.44 14.30
CA LYS A 44 10.90 -5.64 14.19
C LYS A 44 10.17 -5.73 12.84
N TYR A 45 10.84 -6.23 11.81
CA TYR A 45 10.30 -6.42 10.46
C TYR A 45 10.17 -7.91 10.10
N ARG A 46 10.21 -8.82 11.09
CA ARG A 46 9.90 -10.23 10.83
C ARG A 46 8.51 -10.38 10.26
N THR A 47 8.30 -11.47 9.56
CA THR A 47 7.06 -11.72 8.83
C THR A 47 6.39 -12.99 9.29
N VAL A 48 5.06 -12.97 9.31
CA VAL A 48 4.22 -14.17 9.41
C VAL A 48 3.49 -14.28 8.08
N LEU A 49 3.78 -15.33 7.31
CA LEU A 49 3.23 -15.55 5.96
C LEU A 49 3.35 -14.33 5.04
N GLY A 50 4.51 -13.67 5.04
CA GLY A 50 4.78 -12.47 4.24
C GLY A 50 4.18 -11.16 4.78
N ILE A 51 3.52 -11.14 5.94
CA ILE A 51 3.02 -9.92 6.59
C ILE A 51 3.98 -9.50 7.70
N ARG A 52 4.44 -8.24 7.70
CA ARG A 52 5.31 -7.75 8.78
C ARG A 52 4.52 -7.58 10.07
N ILE A 53 5.11 -8.02 11.18
CA ILE A 53 4.49 -7.93 12.50
C ILE A 53 4.25 -6.51 13.01
N CYS A 54 4.98 -5.52 12.47
CA CYS A 54 4.79 -4.12 12.82
C CYS A 54 3.64 -3.46 12.05
N ASP A 55 3.17 -4.09 10.98
CA ASP A 55 2.14 -3.51 10.11
C ASP A 55 0.73 -3.83 10.61
N TYR A 56 0.54 -4.88 11.42
CA TYR A 56 -0.77 -5.27 11.93
C TYR A 56 -0.68 -5.78 13.37
N ARG A 57 -1.80 -5.75 14.09
CA ARG A 57 -1.90 -6.28 15.45
C ARG A 57 -2.15 -7.78 15.43
N PHE A 58 -1.14 -8.58 15.72
CA PHE A 58 -1.26 -10.04 15.80
C PHE A 58 -1.76 -10.51 17.18
N SER A 59 -2.46 -11.64 17.22
CA SER A 59 -2.67 -12.38 18.47
C SER A 59 -1.34 -12.93 19.02
N PRO A 60 -1.26 -13.27 20.33
CA PRO A 60 -0.04 -13.83 20.92
C PRO A 60 0.47 -15.11 20.26
N ASP A 61 -0.43 -15.91 19.68
CA ASP A 61 -0.09 -17.14 18.96
C ASP A 61 0.16 -16.93 17.45
N GLU A 62 0.06 -15.68 16.98
CA GLU A 62 0.30 -15.25 15.60
C GLU A 62 -0.58 -15.95 14.54
N LYS A 63 -1.67 -16.58 14.97
CA LYS A 63 -2.65 -17.20 14.05
C LYS A 63 -3.70 -16.21 13.57
N TRP A 64 -3.93 -15.15 14.35
CA TRP A 64 -4.96 -14.16 14.10
C TRP A 64 -4.38 -12.77 13.95
N VAL A 65 -5.07 -11.95 13.16
CA VAL A 65 -4.91 -10.51 13.14
C VAL A 65 -6.14 -9.89 13.77
N LEU A 66 -5.90 -8.99 14.72
CA LEU A 66 -6.91 -8.26 15.47
C LEU A 66 -7.19 -6.92 14.79
N PRO A 67 -8.42 -6.40 14.88
CA PRO A 67 -8.74 -5.10 14.31
C PRO A 67 -7.99 -3.98 15.02
N ASP A 68 -7.45 -3.07 14.23
CA ASP A 68 -6.74 -1.88 14.70
C ASP A 68 -6.81 -0.80 13.62
N ASN A 69 -7.36 0.37 13.95
CA ASN A 69 -7.54 1.46 12.99
C ASN A 69 -6.23 2.22 12.70
N GLN A 70 -5.18 2.03 13.50
CA GLN A 70 -3.89 2.71 13.36
C GLN A 70 -2.74 1.72 13.08
N MET A 71 -3.06 0.49 12.66
CA MET A 71 -2.11 -0.47 12.14
C MET A 71 -2.61 -1.07 10.83
N GLY A 72 -1.84 -0.89 9.77
CA GLY A 72 -2.09 -1.54 8.50
C GLY A 72 -0.96 -1.35 7.51
N LEU A 73 -1.19 -1.77 6.27
CA LEU A 73 -0.28 -1.44 5.18
C LEU A 73 -0.37 0.05 4.84
N SER A 74 0.79 0.71 4.75
CA SER A 74 0.90 2.14 4.44
C SER A 74 0.58 2.49 2.98
N PHE A 75 -0.20 3.56 2.80
CA PHE A 75 -0.51 4.22 1.54
C PHE A 75 -0.45 5.75 1.70
N SER A 76 -0.21 6.45 0.60
CA SER A 76 -0.26 7.90 0.46
C SER A 76 -1.50 8.30 -0.34
N ALA A 77 -2.27 9.25 0.19
CA ALA A 77 -3.40 9.89 -0.49
C ALA A 77 -3.04 11.23 -1.12
N THR A 78 -1.94 11.85 -0.69
CA THR A 78 -1.48 13.15 -1.21
C THR A 78 -0.19 13.00 -2.02
N TRP A 79 0.01 13.93 -2.96
CA TRP A 79 1.24 13.99 -3.75
C TRP A 79 2.47 14.25 -2.88
N GLU A 80 2.33 15.09 -1.84
CA GLU A 80 3.39 15.46 -0.92
C GLU A 80 3.90 14.25 -0.15
N ASN A 81 2.99 13.44 0.40
CA ASN A 81 3.33 12.21 1.09
C ASN A 81 3.94 11.17 0.12
N LEU A 82 3.35 11.03 -1.07
CA LEU A 82 3.91 10.14 -2.10
C LEU A 82 5.34 10.56 -2.50
N LYS A 83 5.59 11.86 -2.70
CA LYS A 83 6.92 12.37 -3.04
C LYS A 83 7.92 12.10 -1.92
N PHE A 84 7.53 12.31 -0.67
CA PHE A 84 8.36 12.05 0.51
C PHE A 84 8.76 10.58 0.59
N VAL A 85 7.79 9.66 0.55
CA VAL A 85 8.04 8.21 0.63
C VAL A 85 8.86 7.73 -0.58
N HIS A 86 8.55 8.21 -1.80
CA HIS A 86 9.36 7.90 -2.98
C HIS A 86 10.83 8.33 -2.80
N GLY A 87 11.08 9.50 -2.22
CA GLY A 87 12.42 9.97 -1.86
C GLY A 87 13.17 8.98 -0.96
N MET A 88 12.50 8.38 0.03
CA MET A 88 13.09 7.37 0.91
C MET A 88 13.48 6.09 0.15
N PHE A 89 12.62 5.59 -0.74
CA PHE A 89 12.89 4.38 -1.52
C PHE A 89 13.97 4.59 -2.59
N SER A 90 13.97 5.75 -3.25
CA SER A 90 14.90 6.08 -4.34
C SER A 90 16.37 6.23 -3.90
N LYS A 91 16.63 6.46 -2.60
CA LYS A 91 17.99 6.44 -2.03
C LYS A 91 18.70 5.10 -2.25
N GLY A 92 17.96 4.01 -2.45
CA GLY A 92 18.50 2.66 -2.69
C GLY A 92 18.96 2.35 -4.12
N LYS A 93 18.97 3.33 -5.04
CA LYS A 93 19.34 3.18 -6.48
C LYS A 93 18.53 2.16 -7.29
N LYS A 94 17.55 1.48 -6.70
CA LYS A 94 16.66 0.54 -7.41
C LYS A 94 15.44 1.29 -7.97
N PRO A 95 14.93 0.92 -9.16
CA PRO A 95 13.68 1.46 -9.67
C PRO A 95 12.53 1.22 -8.70
N VAL A 96 11.62 2.19 -8.63
CA VAL A 96 10.44 2.17 -7.77
C VAL A 96 9.20 2.17 -8.66
N ASP A 97 8.33 1.20 -8.44
CA ASP A 97 7.00 1.15 -9.03
C ASP A 97 6.01 1.83 -8.08
N VAL A 98 5.02 2.54 -8.62
CA VAL A 98 3.95 3.13 -7.82
C VAL A 98 2.64 2.42 -8.13
N PHE A 99 2.06 1.81 -7.11
CA PHE A 99 0.78 1.11 -7.16
C PHE A 99 -0.32 1.99 -6.59
N TRP A 100 -1.55 1.90 -7.09
CA TRP A 100 -2.68 2.61 -6.50
C TRP A 100 -4.02 1.90 -6.67
N VAL A 101 -4.95 2.21 -5.76
CA VAL A 101 -6.37 1.82 -5.80
C VAL A 101 -7.20 3.04 -6.20
N LEU A 102 -8.18 2.84 -7.10
CA LEU A 102 -9.07 3.90 -7.59
C LEU A 102 -10.39 4.00 -6.81
N SER A 103 -10.82 2.94 -6.12
CA SER A 103 -12.09 2.91 -5.39
C SER A 103 -12.07 1.97 -4.19
N GLU A 104 -12.77 2.33 -3.10
CA GLU A 104 -13.01 1.44 -1.96
C GLU A 104 -13.74 0.13 -2.35
N ALA A 105 -14.45 0.12 -3.48
CA ALA A 105 -15.10 -1.09 -4.01
C ALA A 105 -14.10 -2.22 -4.34
N ASP A 106 -12.83 -1.88 -4.53
CA ASP A 106 -11.76 -2.85 -4.78
C ASP A 106 -11.22 -3.49 -3.49
N ILE A 107 -11.67 -3.06 -2.32
CA ILE A 107 -11.20 -3.56 -1.03
C ILE A 107 -12.06 -4.75 -0.56
N PRO A 108 -11.44 -5.92 -0.28
CA PRO A 108 -12.16 -7.08 0.25
C PRO A 108 -12.83 -6.77 1.60
N PRO A 109 -13.97 -7.41 1.92
CA PRO A 109 -14.62 -7.26 3.22
C PRO A 109 -13.66 -7.53 4.38
N GLY A 110 -13.84 -6.83 5.49
CA GLY A 110 -12.96 -6.93 6.65
C GLY A 110 -11.68 -6.08 6.56
N LEU A 111 -11.51 -5.31 5.47
CA LEU A 111 -10.44 -4.33 5.30
C LEU A 111 -11.03 -2.95 4.99
N LYS A 112 -10.34 -1.88 5.39
CA LYS A 112 -10.69 -0.50 5.01
C LYS A 112 -9.46 0.40 5.00
N PHE A 113 -9.53 1.52 4.29
CA PHE A 113 -8.56 2.59 4.48
C PHE A 113 -8.94 3.45 5.69
N VAL A 114 -7.96 3.76 6.54
CA VAL A 114 -8.11 4.69 7.66
C VAL A 114 -6.97 5.69 7.60
N GLU A 115 -7.28 6.98 7.73
CA GLU A 115 -6.25 8.01 7.80
C GLU A 115 -5.44 7.86 9.09
N ASP A 116 -4.14 8.04 8.98
CA ASP A 116 -3.22 8.11 10.11
C ASP A 116 -3.53 9.36 10.93
N GLU A 117 -3.84 9.17 12.20
CA GLU A 117 -4.18 10.27 13.13
C GLU A 117 -3.03 11.26 13.33
N THR A 118 -1.79 10.87 13.04
CA THR A 118 -0.58 11.66 13.26
C THR A 118 0.06 12.20 11.99
N ASN A 119 -0.37 11.73 10.81
CA ASN A 119 0.24 12.08 9.53
C ASN A 119 -0.81 12.23 8.43
N GLN A 120 -1.29 13.45 8.24
CA GLN A 120 -2.30 13.76 7.23
C GLN A 120 -1.87 13.31 5.83
N GLY A 121 -2.77 12.64 5.12
CA GLY A 121 -2.49 12.07 3.80
C GLY A 121 -1.71 10.74 3.82
N HIS A 122 -1.38 10.20 4.99
CA HIS A 122 -0.99 8.80 5.18
C HIS A 122 -2.21 7.98 5.59
N TYR A 123 -2.38 6.82 4.98
CA TYR A 123 -3.51 5.93 5.22
C TYR A 123 -2.99 4.52 5.49
N PHE A 124 -3.63 3.85 6.44
CA PHE A 124 -3.46 2.44 6.69
C PHE A 124 -4.57 1.67 5.97
N LEU A 125 -4.22 0.62 5.23
CA LEU A 125 -5.17 -0.43 4.89
C LEU A 125 -5.27 -1.37 6.10
N THR A 126 -6.29 -1.17 6.92
CA THR A 126 -6.46 -1.82 8.23
C THR A 126 -7.36 -3.03 8.14
N VAL A 127 -7.31 -3.84 9.21
CA VAL A 127 -8.25 -4.92 9.47
C VAL A 127 -9.40 -4.39 10.34
N THR A 128 -10.65 -4.66 9.95
CA THR A 128 -11.84 -4.18 10.67
C THR A 128 -12.48 -5.21 11.59
N GLU A 129 -12.11 -6.49 11.43
CA GLU A 129 -12.62 -7.61 12.20
C GLU A 129 -11.53 -8.66 12.39
N GLN A 130 -11.58 -9.43 13.46
CA GLN A 130 -10.59 -10.50 13.67
C GLN A 130 -10.64 -11.51 12.52
N MET A 131 -9.48 -11.85 11.96
CA MET A 131 -9.37 -12.88 10.92
C MET A 131 -8.08 -13.68 11.05
N LEU A 132 -8.04 -14.88 10.47
CA LEU A 132 -6.82 -15.67 10.38
C LEU A 132 -5.78 -14.92 9.54
N VAL A 133 -4.50 -15.08 9.86
CA VAL A 133 -3.41 -14.49 9.07
C VAL A 133 -3.50 -14.92 7.60
N GLU A 134 -3.84 -16.18 7.33
CA GLU A 134 -4.03 -16.71 5.98
C GLU A 134 -5.16 -16.00 5.21
N GLN A 135 -6.25 -15.64 5.91
CA GLN A 135 -7.35 -14.87 5.31
C GLN A 135 -6.87 -13.47 4.93
N LEU A 136 -6.09 -12.81 5.80
CA LEU A 136 -5.49 -11.53 5.49
C LEU A 136 -4.55 -11.64 4.27
N VAL A 137 -3.68 -12.67 4.21
CA VAL A 137 -2.80 -12.91 3.06
C VAL A 137 -3.59 -13.05 1.77
N ALA A 138 -4.67 -13.84 1.77
CA ALA A 138 -5.53 -14.01 0.60
C ALA A 138 -6.17 -12.68 0.15
N LYS A 139 -6.69 -11.89 1.09
CA LYS A 139 -7.27 -10.57 0.82
C LYS A 139 -6.21 -9.59 0.30
N LEU A 140 -4.99 -9.58 0.85
CA LEU A 140 -3.89 -8.73 0.39
C LEU A 140 -3.39 -9.11 -1.01
N LYS A 141 -3.42 -10.41 -1.36
CA LYS A 141 -3.18 -10.84 -2.75
C LYS A 141 -4.29 -10.35 -3.69
N LEU A 142 -5.55 -10.41 -3.28
CA LEU A 142 -6.66 -9.87 -4.07
C LEU A 142 -6.53 -8.35 -4.26
N VAL A 143 -6.17 -7.60 -3.22
CA VAL A 143 -5.86 -6.17 -3.32
C VAL A 143 -4.71 -5.97 -4.31
N SER A 144 -3.62 -6.73 -4.21
CA SER A 144 -2.49 -6.59 -5.14
C SER A 144 -2.84 -6.79 -6.60
N TYR A 145 -3.78 -7.69 -6.88
CA TYR A 145 -4.26 -7.96 -8.23
C TYR A 145 -5.11 -6.81 -8.80
N ARG A 146 -5.80 -6.07 -7.93
CA ARG A 146 -6.65 -4.92 -8.29
C ARG A 146 -5.88 -3.60 -8.37
N LEU A 147 -4.66 -3.54 -7.85
CA LEU A 147 -3.83 -2.33 -7.94
C LEU A 147 -3.45 -2.03 -9.39
N SER A 148 -3.66 -0.77 -9.80
CA SER A 148 -3.04 -0.22 -11.00
C SER A 148 -1.58 0.15 -10.71
N VAL A 149 -0.71 0.14 -11.73
CA VAL A 149 0.73 0.36 -11.55
C VAL A 149 1.35 1.25 -12.62
N ILE A 150 2.18 2.21 -12.20
CA ILE A 150 3.18 2.89 -13.04
C ILE A 150 4.51 2.16 -12.80
N LYS A 151 4.97 1.44 -13.83
CA LYS A 151 6.24 0.71 -13.79
C LYS A 151 7.42 1.64 -14.03
N GLY A 152 8.49 1.48 -13.25
CA GLY A 152 9.74 2.20 -13.41
C GLY A 152 9.57 3.71 -13.34
N GLY A 153 8.77 4.19 -12.38
CA GLY A 153 8.46 5.62 -12.19
C GLY A 153 9.74 6.46 -12.24
N GLY A 154 10.01 7.05 -13.40
CA GLY A 154 11.19 7.86 -13.62
C GLY A 154 11.18 9.09 -12.73
N ARG A 155 12.36 9.67 -12.46
CA ARG A 155 12.53 10.90 -11.65
C ARG A 155 11.44 11.91 -11.99
N ALA A 156 10.73 12.39 -10.96
CA ALA A 156 10.00 13.64 -11.04
C ALA A 156 11.00 14.74 -11.42
N ILE A 157 10.72 15.45 -12.51
CA ILE A 157 11.45 16.67 -12.89
C ILE A 157 10.87 17.81 -12.07
#